data_AF-X0XD19-F1
#
_entry.id   AF-X0XD19-F1
#
_cell.length_a   1.000
_cell.length_b   1.000
_cell.length_c   1.000
_cell.angle_alpha   90.00
_cell.angle_beta   90.00
_cell.angle_gamma   90.00
#
_symmetry.space_group_name_H-M   'P 1'
#
loop_
_entity.id
_entity.type
_entity.pdbx_description
1 polymer ?
#
loop_
_entity_poly.entity_id
_entity_poly.type
_entity_poly.pdbx_seq_one_letter_code
_entity_poly.pdbx_strand_id
1 'polypeptide(L)' 'MGENKITVFKKITASVCHYCPFCIYGRKNPESIVGRILHHKFHADNCPLWKAEKEVYKEGNKAP' A
#
# COMPACT_ATOMS: atom_id res chain seq x y z
N MET A 1 -7.12 -24.43 -11.69
CA MET A 1 -7.40 -23.96 -10.30
C MET A 1 -6.35 -22.94 -9.80
N GLY A 2 -5.91 -21.98 -10.61
CA GLY A 2 -4.81 -21.04 -10.24
C GLY A 2 -5.26 -19.60 -9.92
N GLU A 3 -6.31 -19.11 -10.59
CA GLU A 3 -6.67 -17.68 -10.56
C GLU A 3 -7.25 -17.23 -9.22
N ASN A 4 -8.06 -18.06 -8.56
CA ASN A 4 -8.68 -17.71 -7.27
C ASN A 4 -7.67 -17.52 -6.13
N LYS A 5 -6.58 -18.31 -6.10
CA LYS A 5 -5.55 -18.18 -5.05
C LYS A 5 -4.75 -16.90 -5.20
N ILE A 6 -4.40 -16.53 -6.43
CA ILE A 6 -3.67 -15.28 -6.74
C ILE A 6 -4.47 -14.07 -6.24
N THR A 7 -5.80 -14.06 -6.44
CA THR A 7 -6.67 -12.99 -5.95
C THR A 7 -6.72 -12.91 -4.42
N VAL A 8 -6.75 -14.04 -3.70
CA VAL A 8 -6.77 -14.06 -2.23
C VAL A 8 -5.43 -13.58 -1.65
N PHE A 9 -4.31 -14.11 -2.14
CA PHE A 9 -2.99 -13.65 -1.71
C PHE A 9 -2.80 -12.16 -1.97
N LYS A 10 -3.24 -11.67 -3.14
CA LYS A 10 -3.17 -10.25 -3.49
C LYS A 10 -3.99 -9.37 -2.55
N LYS A 11 -5.18 -9.80 -2.13
CA LYS A 11 -6.01 -9.10 -1.14
C LYS A 11 -5.37 -9.04 0.24
N ILE A 12 -4.72 -10.12 0.69
CA ILE A 12 -3.99 -10.14 1.97
C ILE A 12 -2.79 -9.19 1.90
N THR A 13 -2.01 -9.26 0.83
CA THR A 13 -0.86 -8.39 0.61
C THR A 13 -1.27 -6.92 0.53
N ALA A 14 -2.39 -6.63 -0.12
CA ALA A 14 -2.98 -5.29 -0.18
C ALA A 14 -3.43 -4.79 1.19
N SER A 15 -4.11 -5.63 1.99
CA SER A 15 -4.63 -5.24 3.30
C SER A 15 -3.51 -4.91 4.30
N VAL A 16 -2.38 -5.61 4.23
CA VAL A 16 -1.19 -5.30 5.05
C VAL A 16 -0.73 -3.85 4.84
N CYS A 17 -0.64 -3.37 3.59
CA CYS A 17 -0.27 -1.97 3.34
C CYS A 17 -1.41 -0.99 3.65
N HIS A 18 -2.65 -1.40 3.40
CA HIS A 18 -3.82 -0.57 3.65
C HIS A 18 -3.97 -0.23 5.14
N TYR A 19 -3.79 -1.22 6.02
CA TYR A 19 -3.92 -1.07 7.48
C TYR A 19 -2.60 -0.85 8.24
N CYS A 20 -1.46 -0.79 7.56
CA CYS A 20 -0.17 -0.56 8.21
C CYS A 20 -0.14 0.84 8.87
N PRO A 21 0.10 0.93 10.20
CA PRO A 21 0.12 2.22 10.91
C PRO A 21 1.17 3.20 10.35
N PHE A 22 2.33 2.70 9.93
CA PHE A 22 3.38 3.54 9.31
C PHE A 22 2.97 4.06 7.94
N CYS A 23 2.38 3.21 7.10
CA CYS A 23 1.90 3.63 5.78
C CYS A 23 0.75 4.64 5.92
N ILE A 24 -0.18 4.40 6.85
CA ILE A 24 -1.25 5.34 7.20
C ILE A 24 -0.66 6.67 7.66
N TYR A 25 0.23 6.64 8.66
CA TYR A 25 0.86 7.84 9.19
C TYR A 25 1.63 8.63 8.14
N GLY A 26 2.41 7.94 7.29
CA GLY A 26 3.17 8.58 6.22
C GLY A 26 2.30 9.17 5.11
N ARG A 27 1.15 8.54 4.80
CA ARG A 27 0.16 9.10 3.86
C ARG A 27 -0.51 10.35 4.42
N LYS A 28 -0.80 10.39 5.73
CA LYS A 28 -1.37 11.56 6.42
C LYS A 28 -0.37 12.70 6.59
N ASN A 29 0.89 12.38 6.85
CA ASN A 29 1.95 13.33 7.17
C ASN A 29 3.12 13.20 6.17
N PRO A 30 2.91 13.51 4.89
CA PRO A 30 3.92 13.31 3.85
C PRO A 30 5.21 14.11 4.09
N GLU A 31 5.12 15.24 4.80
CA GLU A 31 6.25 16.08 5.20
C GLU A 31 7.08 15.52 6.36
N SER A 32 6.54 14.57 7.14
CA SER A 32 7.29 13.89 8.21
C SER A 32 8.42 13.03 7.65
N ILE A 33 9.42 12.69 8.46
CA ILE A 33 10.54 11.83 8.03
C ILE A 33 10.02 10.50 7.47
N VAL A 34 9.04 9.90 8.13
CA VAL A 34 8.39 8.65 7.69
C VAL A 34 7.65 8.84 6.38
N GLY A 35 6.87 9.92 6.24
CA GLY A 35 6.16 10.25 5.00
C GLY A 35 7.11 10.49 3.83
N ARG A 36 8.20 11.23 4.06
CA ARG A 36 9.23 11.48 3.05
C ARG A 36 9.90 10.19 2.59
N ILE A 37 10.22 9.27 3.51
CA ILE A 37 10.82 7.96 3.16
C ILE A 37 9.82 7.11 2.37
N LEU A 38 8.57 7.03 2.83
CA LEU A 38 7.55 6.20 2.18
C LEU A 38 7.15 6.71 0.79
N HIS A 39 7.15 8.02 0.60
CA HIS A 39 6.90 8.65 -0.71
C HIS A 39 8.18 8.84 -1.54
N HIS A 40 9.35 8.52 -0.98
CA HIS A 40 10.59 8.52 -1.73
C HIS A 40 10.53 7.43 -2.80
N LYS A 41 11.01 7.72 -4.02
CA LYS A 41 11.00 6.80 -5.16
C LYS A 41 11.58 5.42 -4.82
N PHE A 42 12.59 5.37 -3.95
CA PHE A 42 13.19 4.10 -3.50
C PHE A 42 12.21 3.17 -2.78
N HIS A 43 11.28 3.72 -1.98
CA HIS A 43 10.25 2.92 -1.31
C HIS A 43 8.98 2.82 -2.16
N ALA A 44 8.48 3.95 -2.68
CA ALA A 44 7.21 4.04 -3.39
C ALA A 44 7.15 3.17 -4.66
N ASP A 45 8.24 3.13 -5.45
CA ASP A 45 8.26 2.40 -6.72
C ASP A 45 8.56 0.91 -6.55
N ASN A 46 9.16 0.53 -5.41
CA ASN A 46 9.60 -0.83 -5.14
C ASN A 46 8.75 -1.59 -4.13
N CYS A 47 7.81 -0.94 -3.44
CA CYS A 47 6.95 -1.62 -2.46
C CYS A 47 5.90 -2.51 -3.17
N PRO A 48 6.00 -3.85 -3.10
CA PRO A 48 5.05 -4.75 -3.76
C PRO A 48 3.66 -4.69 -3.09
N LEU A 49 3.62 -4.38 -1.79
CA LEU A 49 2.39 -4.24 -1.02
C LEU A 49 1.58 -3.02 -1.50
N TRP A 50 2.26 -1.92 -1.81
CA TRP A 50 1.64 -0.71 -2.33
C TRP A 50 1.07 -0.89 -3.74
N LYS A 51 1.77 -1.65 -4.59
CA LYS A 51 1.25 -2.05 -5.91
C LYS A 51 0.00 -2.91 -5.77
N ALA A 52 0.03 -3.91 -4.89
CA ALA A 52 -1.13 -4.75 -4.60
C ALA A 52 -2.30 -3.93 -4.02
N GLU A 53 -2.02 -2.98 -3.13
CA GLU A 53 -3.01 -2.07 -2.55
C GLU A 53 -3.70 -1.23 -3.64
N LYS A 54 -2.92 -0.57 -4.50
CA LYS A 54 -3.46 0.19 -5.64
C LYS A 54 -4.31 -0.68 -6.56
N GLU A 55 -3.92 -1.92 -6.80
CA GLU A 55 -4.66 -2.81 -7.69
C GLU A 55 -5.96 -3.35 -7.08
N VAL A 56 -6.03 -3.47 -5.74
CA VAL A 56 -7.21 -3.99 -5.02
C VAL A 56 -8.17 -2.88 -4.58
N TYR A 57 -7.66 -1.71 -4.22
CA TYR A 57 -8.41 -0.59 -3.64
C TYR A 57 -8.52 0.64 -4.58
N LYS A 58 -8.15 0.48 -5.87
CA LYS A 58 -8.02 1.51 -6.91
C LYS A 58 -9.08 2.63 -6.86
N GLU A 59 -8.60 3.85 -6.62
CA GLU A 59 -9.21 5.16 -6.93
C GLU A 59 -10.50 5.60 -6.20
N GLY A 60 -10.71 5.15 -4.96
CA GLY A 60 -11.88 5.60 -4.18
C GLY A 60 -11.63 6.01 -2.74
N ASN A 61 -10.55 5.55 -2.10
CA ASN A 61 -10.28 5.89 -0.72
C ASN A 61 -8.89 6.47 -0.62
N LYS A 62 -8.82 7.76 -0.24
CA LYS A 62 -7.76 8.18 0.68
C LYS A 62 -7.74 7.14 1.78
N ALA A 63 -6.73 6.25 1.75
CA ALA A 63 -6.46 5.39 2.89
C ALA A 63 -6.50 6.29 4.13
N PRO A 64 -7.17 5.84 5.21
CA PRO A 64 -7.64 6.70 6.30
C PRO A 64 -6.58 7.62 6.84
#